data_AF-A0A2V9P1B4-F1
#
_entry.id   AF-A0A2V9P1B4-F1
#
_cell.length_a   1.000
_cell.length_b   1.000
_cell.length_c   1.000
_cell.angle_alpha   90.00
_cell.angle_beta   90.00
_cell.angle_gamma   90.00
#
_symmetry.space_group_name_H-M   'P 1'
#
loop_
_entity.id
_entity.type
_entity.pdbx_description
1 polymer ?
#
loop_
_entity_poly.entity_id
_entity_poly.type
_entity_poly.pdbx_seq_one_letter_code
_entity_poly.pdbx_strand_id
1 'polypeptide(L)'
;MGLVVAFTQRRTMAFVRMLRTCSFSLSMFLLSVVLAQARFIDNFDGPTVQLDPEGIKGWLFRPGDGTATMDFRQGGDGYASIVVDATTDKRGIWWVLIERKATIQASGQSSRAFSSQAGAQASPDAINVLRRQGMDAFHLGDYAGALRIFRQVIAADPSDIVAYNVSANCSIRLADYPSAIDSFQHALQLRPDEWHSLAGLMRAYTLAGMTPDRDALRKHIGELEREGKLPPEFNYVFETFQVEGKKLEVAEFPQIHGFYGERYRFKLVNSAGKLVFCVTLESDSAEQQRWAKQHPAEAAAGARHFSLDGYAADSHSTYSSYDGEPAYERVREEVVQVIAGKKQPISKTNYATPQPIPGAD
;
A
#
# COMPACT_ATOMS: atom_id res chain seq x y z
N MET A 1 24.82 -7.02 21.42
CA MET A 1 23.53 -7.62 21.00
C MET A 1 23.46 -7.52 19.49
N GLY A 2 23.43 -8.64 18.78
CA GLY A 2 23.26 -8.67 17.32
C GLY A 2 21.78 -8.76 16.96
N LEU A 3 21.37 -8.01 15.95
CA LEU A 3 20.06 -8.17 15.32
C LEU A 3 20.17 -9.25 14.25
N VAL A 4 19.28 -10.23 14.28
CA VAL A 4 19.18 -11.28 13.25
C VAL A 4 17.99 -10.95 12.36
N VAL A 5 18.23 -10.61 11.10
CA VAL A 5 17.19 -10.51 10.07
C VAL A 5 17.35 -11.72 9.16
N ALA A 6 16.38 -12.63 9.18
CA ALA A 6 16.35 -13.81 8.33
C ALA A 6 15.24 -13.64 7.29
N PHE A 7 15.60 -13.71 6.02
CA PHE A 7 14.63 -13.79 4.92
C PHE A 7 14.45 -15.26 4.55
N THR A 8 13.20 -15.72 4.47
CA THR A 8 12.88 -17.04 3.92
C THR A 8 11.73 -16.88 2.93
N GLN A 9 11.86 -17.43 1.73
CA GLN A 9 10.74 -17.57 0.81
C GLN A 9 10.36 -19.06 0.78
N ARG A 10 9.29 -19.46 1.47
CA ARG A 10 8.73 -20.80 1.33
C ARG A 10 7.80 -20.85 0.13
N ARG A 11 8.15 -21.66 -0.89
CA ARG A 11 7.14 -22.20 -1.80
C ARG A 11 6.42 -23.35 -1.09
N THR A 12 5.10 -23.27 -1.03
CA THR A 12 4.20 -24.29 -0.50
C THR A 12 4.29 -25.60 -1.31
N MET A 13 4.51 -26.74 -0.63
CA MET A 13 3.99 -28.04 -1.06
C MET A 13 3.72 -28.97 0.14
N ALA A 14 2.81 -29.91 -0.10
CA ALA A 14 1.95 -30.64 0.81
C ALA A 14 2.61 -31.60 1.82
N PHE A 15 1.82 -31.92 2.85
CA PHE A 15 1.95 -32.97 3.86
C PHE A 15 2.55 -34.30 3.38
N VAL A 16 3.51 -34.84 4.14
CA VAL A 16 3.57 -36.28 4.50
C VAL A 16 4.00 -36.41 5.97
N ARG A 17 3.29 -37.30 6.66
CA ARG A 17 3.27 -37.60 8.11
C ARG A 17 4.33 -38.65 8.44
N MET A 18 5.16 -38.46 9.49
CA MET A 18 5.48 -39.51 10.50
C MET A 18 6.51 -39.05 11.56
N LEU A 19 6.05 -39.06 12.83
CA LEU A 19 6.66 -39.72 13.99
C LEU A 19 8.16 -39.51 14.33
N ARG A 20 8.45 -38.81 15.44
CA ARG A 20 8.66 -39.43 16.77
C ARG A 20 8.95 -38.39 17.86
N THR A 21 8.35 -38.67 19.00
CA THR A 21 8.44 -38.04 20.31
C THR A 21 9.86 -37.99 20.87
N CYS A 22 10.22 -36.88 21.51
CA CYS A 22 11.12 -36.89 22.66
C CYS A 22 10.72 -35.77 23.63
N SER A 23 10.12 -36.18 24.75
CA SER A 23 9.76 -35.32 25.87
C SER A 23 11.02 -34.94 26.64
N PHE A 24 11.22 -33.64 26.88
CA PHE A 24 12.02 -33.17 28.01
C PHE A 24 11.20 -32.12 28.76
N SER A 25 10.73 -32.51 29.94
CA SER A 25 10.12 -31.61 30.92
C SER A 25 11.20 -30.69 31.47
N LEU A 26 11.04 -29.38 31.28
CA LEU A 26 11.77 -28.38 32.05
C LEU A 26 10.76 -27.39 32.63
N SER A 27 10.47 -27.57 33.91
CA SER A 27 9.75 -26.60 34.73
C SER A 27 10.54 -25.30 34.75
N MET A 28 10.01 -24.23 34.17
CA MET A 28 10.64 -22.91 34.22
C MET A 28 9.64 -21.88 34.76
N PHE A 29 10.09 -21.21 35.82
CA PHE A 29 9.40 -20.17 36.57
C PHE A 29 8.81 -19.08 35.65
N LEU A 30 7.58 -18.67 35.94
CA LEU A 30 6.96 -17.45 35.42
C LEU A 30 7.72 -16.22 35.95
N LEU A 31 8.78 -15.81 35.24
CA LEU A 31 9.24 -14.42 35.26
C LEU A 31 8.45 -13.67 34.19
N SER A 32 7.82 -12.57 34.57
CA SER A 32 7.23 -11.58 33.68
C SER A 32 8.32 -11.02 32.76
N VAL A 33 8.46 -11.59 31.57
CA VAL A 33 9.30 -11.05 30.51
C VAL A 33 8.63 -9.76 30.02
N VAL A 34 9.14 -8.61 30.47
CA VAL A 34 8.97 -7.36 29.73
C VAL A 34 9.66 -7.60 28.39
N LEU A 35 8.88 -7.81 27.33
CA LEU A 35 9.39 -7.88 25.96
C LEU A 35 9.94 -6.50 25.60
N ALA A 36 11.21 -6.28 25.89
CA ALA A 36 11.96 -5.15 25.36
C ALA A 36 11.99 -5.31 23.83
N GLN A 37 11.16 -4.56 23.12
CA GLN A 37 11.23 -4.48 21.67
C GLN A 37 12.51 -3.72 21.30
N ALA A 38 13.53 -4.45 20.84
CA ALA A 38 14.71 -3.86 20.24
C ALA A 38 14.40 -3.55 18.77
N ARG A 39 14.24 -2.27 18.44
CA ARG A 39 14.10 -1.80 17.05
C ARG A 39 15.47 -1.36 16.54
N PHE A 40 15.91 -1.94 15.43
CA PHE A 40 17.09 -1.47 14.71
C PHE A 40 16.70 -0.35 13.74
N ILE A 41 17.36 0.79 13.85
CA ILE A 41 17.16 1.96 12.99
C ILE A 41 18.56 2.41 12.56
N ASP A 42 18.82 2.32 11.26
CA ASP A 42 20.02 2.89 10.65
C ASP A 42 19.57 3.74 9.46
N ASN A 43 19.95 5.02 9.46
CA ASN A 43 19.58 5.97 8.42
C ASN A 43 20.67 6.06 7.33
N PHE A 44 21.78 5.35 7.49
CA PHE A 44 22.91 5.30 6.54
C PHE A 44 23.54 6.67 6.20
N ASP A 45 23.20 7.73 6.95
CA ASP A 45 23.68 9.10 6.77
C ASP A 45 25.04 9.39 7.46
N GLY A 46 25.70 8.36 7.99
CA GLY A 46 26.92 8.49 8.79
C GLY A 46 28.21 8.58 7.95
N PRO A 47 29.25 9.31 8.42
CA PRO A 47 30.53 9.44 7.73
C PRO A 47 31.29 8.10 7.56
N THR A 48 30.97 7.08 8.36
CA THR A 48 31.51 5.72 8.23
C THR A 48 30.97 4.95 7.02
N VAL A 49 29.91 5.44 6.37
CA VAL A 49 29.33 4.88 5.14
C VAL A 49 30.05 5.42 3.89
N GLN A 50 30.93 6.42 4.04
CA GLN A 50 31.74 6.93 2.94
C GLN A 50 32.77 5.89 2.49
N LEU A 51 32.41 5.18 1.41
CA LEU A 51 33.24 4.40 0.49
C LEU A 51 34.39 3.60 1.15
N ASP A 52 34.05 2.42 1.66
CA ASP A 52 35.02 1.38 1.99
C ASP A 52 34.75 0.14 1.11
N PRO A 53 35.53 -0.09 0.04
CA PRO A 53 35.39 -1.27 -0.82
C PRO A 53 35.74 -2.59 -0.12
N GLU A 54 36.33 -2.55 1.09
CA GLU A 54 36.71 -3.74 1.85
C GLU A 54 35.70 -4.13 2.95
N GLY A 55 34.55 -3.47 3.00
CA GLY A 55 33.51 -3.76 3.99
C GLY A 55 33.75 -2.99 5.28
N ILE A 56 32.94 -1.95 5.46
CA ILE A 56 32.99 -1.02 6.59
C ILE A 56 33.12 -1.77 7.91
N LYS A 57 34.25 -1.56 8.59
CA LYS A 57 34.59 -2.00 9.95
C LYS A 57 33.35 -2.07 10.87
N GLY A 58 32.74 -3.25 10.98
CA GLY A 58 31.62 -3.51 11.90
C GLY A 58 30.41 -4.24 11.34
N TRP A 59 30.37 -4.51 10.03
CA TRP A 59 29.33 -5.32 9.38
C TRP A 59 29.90 -6.68 8.95
N LEU A 60 29.20 -7.76 9.28
CA LEU A 60 29.58 -9.13 8.91
C LEU A 60 28.47 -9.78 8.10
N PHE A 61 28.86 -10.50 7.04
CA PHE A 61 27.97 -11.36 6.27
C PHE A 61 28.34 -12.82 6.48
N ARG A 62 27.31 -13.64 6.64
CA ARG A 62 27.44 -15.10 6.56
C ARG A 62 26.44 -15.61 5.53
N PRO A 63 26.80 -15.60 4.24
CA PRO A 63 25.97 -16.27 3.25
C PRO A 63 25.95 -17.76 3.58
N GLY A 64 24.81 -18.42 3.34
CA GLY A 64 24.66 -19.85 3.51
C GLY A 64 25.49 -20.65 2.50
N ASP A 65 24.81 -21.29 1.56
CA ASP A 65 25.40 -22.09 0.49
C ASP A 65 25.58 -21.33 -0.84
N GLY A 66 25.33 -20.02 -0.84
CA GLY A 66 25.56 -19.11 -1.97
C GLY A 66 26.71 -18.13 -1.74
N THR A 67 26.89 -17.21 -2.67
CA THR A 67 27.80 -16.07 -2.54
C THR A 67 26.98 -14.79 -2.40
N ALA A 68 27.22 -14.00 -1.36
CA ALA A 68 26.56 -12.69 -1.21
C ALA A 68 27.58 -11.58 -1.46
N THR A 69 27.18 -10.60 -2.26
CA THR A 69 27.92 -9.35 -2.47
C THR A 69 27.03 -8.20 -2.04
N MET A 70 27.53 -7.36 -1.15
CA MET A 70 26.83 -6.13 -0.77
C MET A 70 27.41 -4.97 -1.56
N ASP A 71 26.53 -4.13 -2.09
CA ASP A 71 26.90 -2.90 -2.77
C ASP A 71 26.32 -1.71 -1.97
N PHE A 72 27.21 -0.91 -1.40
CA PHE A 72 26.87 0.35 -0.75
C PHE A 72 26.94 1.46 -1.78
N ARG A 73 25.79 1.80 -2.37
CA ARG A 73 25.71 2.92 -3.31
C ARG A 73 25.43 4.20 -2.56
N GLN A 74 26.45 5.06 -2.46
CA GLN A 74 26.25 6.42 -2.00
C GLN A 74 25.77 7.28 -3.18
N GLY A 75 24.56 7.82 -3.05
CA GLY A 75 23.95 8.67 -4.07
C GLY A 75 22.53 9.09 -3.68
N GLY A 76 22.40 9.75 -2.52
CA GLY A 76 21.11 10.15 -1.94
C GLY A 76 20.40 9.03 -1.17
N ASP A 77 19.48 9.44 -0.28
CA ASP A 77 18.51 8.67 0.51
C ASP A 77 18.94 7.42 1.29
N GLY A 78 20.23 7.22 1.56
CA GLY A 78 20.68 6.33 2.63
C GLY A 78 20.05 4.92 2.60
N TYR A 79 20.23 4.19 1.50
CA TYR A 79 19.84 2.79 1.43
C TYR A 79 21.05 1.89 1.15
N ALA A 80 21.05 0.69 1.73
CA ALA A 80 22.01 -0.36 1.43
C ALA A 80 21.33 -1.46 0.62
N SER A 81 21.97 -1.92 -0.45
CA SER A 81 21.48 -3.04 -1.26
C SER A 81 22.35 -4.28 -1.05
N ILE A 82 21.70 -5.42 -0.83
CA ILE A 82 22.38 -6.72 -0.70
C ILE A 82 21.97 -7.57 -1.88
N VAL A 83 22.96 -8.01 -2.65
CA VAL A 83 22.74 -8.96 -3.72
C VAL A 83 23.20 -10.33 -3.22
N VAL A 84 22.28 -11.29 -3.27
CA VAL A 84 22.58 -12.68 -2.94
C VAL A 84 22.56 -13.46 -4.24
N ASP A 85 23.73 -13.94 -4.67
CA ASP A 85 23.83 -14.92 -5.74
C ASP A 85 23.59 -16.31 -5.15
N ALA A 86 22.37 -16.80 -5.35
CA ALA A 86 21.93 -18.14 -4.97
C ALA A 86 21.93 -19.11 -6.16
N THR A 87 22.62 -18.80 -7.27
CA THR A 87 22.60 -19.65 -8.48
C THR A 87 23.20 -21.05 -8.25
N THR A 88 24.02 -21.22 -7.21
CA THR A 88 24.60 -22.51 -6.80
C THR A 88 23.87 -23.19 -5.62
N ASP A 89 22.80 -22.58 -5.09
CA ASP A 89 22.00 -23.14 -3.99
C ASP A 89 21.24 -24.39 -4.45
N LYS A 90 21.61 -25.54 -3.86
CA LYS A 90 21.05 -26.84 -4.23
C LYS A 90 19.70 -27.13 -3.57
N ARG A 91 19.32 -26.35 -2.56
CA ARG A 91 18.17 -26.60 -1.68
C ARG A 91 17.06 -25.59 -1.91
N GLY A 92 17.31 -24.51 -2.65
CA GLY A 92 16.37 -23.41 -2.85
C GLY A 92 16.06 -22.68 -1.54
N ILE A 93 16.99 -22.75 -0.58
CA ILE A 93 16.91 -22.13 0.72
C ILE A 93 18.22 -21.38 0.94
N TRP A 94 18.20 -20.09 0.67
CA TRP A 94 19.31 -19.19 0.94
C TRP A 94 18.99 -18.33 2.17
N TRP A 95 20.05 -17.93 2.88
CA TRP A 95 19.98 -16.98 3.97
C TRP A 95 21.21 -16.08 3.94
N VAL A 96 21.01 -14.84 4.40
CA VAL A 96 22.12 -13.94 4.74
C VAL A 96 21.86 -13.45 6.14
N LEU A 97 22.84 -13.66 7.01
CA LEU A 97 22.88 -13.02 8.32
C LEU A 97 23.68 -11.73 8.21
N ILE A 98 23.09 -10.63 8.67
CA ILE A 98 23.77 -9.34 8.83
C ILE A 98 24.01 -9.14 10.31
N GLU A 99 25.26 -9.00 10.73
CA GLU A 99 25.61 -8.70 12.12
C GLU A 99 26.25 -7.32 12.20
N ARG A 100 25.76 -6.49 13.14
CA ARG A 100 26.35 -5.19 13.51
C ARG A 100 26.58 -5.12 15.02
N LYS A 101 27.71 -4.56 15.45
CA LYS A 101 27.91 -4.17 16.86
C LYS A 101 27.01 -2.98 17.21
N ALA A 102 25.95 -3.22 17.98
CA ALA A 102 25.10 -2.15 18.51
C ALA A 102 25.62 -1.62 19.84
N THR A 103 25.79 -0.30 19.95
CA THR A 103 26.03 0.39 21.23
C THR A 103 24.67 0.68 21.87
N ILE A 104 24.41 0.12 23.06
CA ILE A 104 23.13 0.31 23.75
C ILE A 104 23.14 1.72 24.37
N GLN A 105 22.31 2.62 23.85
CA GLN A 105 21.86 3.78 24.63
C GLN A 105 20.56 3.41 25.37
N ALA A 106 20.52 3.68 26.67
CA ALA A 106 19.39 3.37 27.52
C ALA A 106 18.10 4.03 27.00
N SER A 107 17.07 3.22 26.86
CA SER A 107 15.76 3.56 26.33
C SER A 107 14.99 4.50 27.26
N GLY A 108 15.03 5.80 26.97
CA GLY A 108 13.92 6.70 27.26
C GLY A 108 12.96 6.64 26.06
N GLN A 109 11.65 6.48 26.31
CA GLN A 109 10.63 6.55 25.28
C GLN A 109 10.85 7.79 24.40
N SER A 110 11.28 7.57 23.16
CA SER A 110 11.15 8.55 22.10
C SER A 110 10.30 7.88 21.04
N SER A 111 9.07 8.36 20.92
CA SER A 111 8.40 8.41 19.64
C SER A 111 9.45 8.76 18.56
N ARG A 112 9.36 8.14 17.39
CA ARG A 112 9.92 8.77 16.18
C ARG A 112 9.08 10.04 15.92
N ALA A 113 9.19 11.02 16.78
CA ALA A 113 9.01 12.39 16.37
C ALA A 113 10.19 12.66 15.43
N PHE A 114 9.91 13.21 14.25
CA PHE A 114 10.89 14.03 13.55
C PHE A 114 11.49 14.97 14.60
N SER A 115 12.70 14.68 15.06
CA SER A 115 13.33 15.47 16.08
C SER A 115 13.54 16.84 15.47
N SER A 116 12.72 17.81 15.89
CA SER A 116 12.91 19.20 15.59
C SER A 116 14.22 19.62 16.26
N GLN A 117 15.33 19.49 15.53
CA GLN A 117 16.39 20.45 15.74
C GLN A 117 15.75 21.79 15.44
N ALA A 118 15.53 22.60 16.48
CA ALA A 118 15.09 23.98 16.37
C ALA A 118 16.18 24.78 15.64
N GLY A 119 16.26 24.58 14.33
CA GLY A 119 16.96 25.45 13.39
C GLY A 119 16.05 26.62 13.09
N ALA A 120 16.63 27.79 12.91
CA ALA A 120 15.94 29.04 12.59
C ALA A 120 14.74 28.80 11.64
N GLN A 121 13.55 29.28 12.02
CA GLN A 121 12.37 29.19 11.17
C GLN A 121 12.71 29.81 9.80
N ALA A 122 12.72 28.98 8.76
CA ALA A 122 12.87 29.47 7.40
C ALA A 122 11.72 30.43 7.09
N SER A 123 11.98 31.47 6.31
CA SER A 123 10.90 32.36 5.89
C SER A 123 9.86 31.58 5.08
N PRO A 124 8.57 31.96 5.13
CA PRO A 124 7.54 31.35 4.29
C PRO A 124 7.91 31.32 2.80
N ASP A 125 8.61 32.36 2.31
CA ASP A 125 9.10 32.41 0.94
C ASP A 125 10.15 31.34 0.64
N ALA A 126 11.07 31.08 1.57
CA ALA A 126 12.07 30.03 1.42
C ALA A 126 11.40 28.64 1.38
N ILE A 127 10.41 28.40 2.24
CA ILE A 127 9.61 27.16 2.24
C ILE A 127 8.86 27.00 0.91
N ASN A 128 8.24 28.06 0.40
CA ASN A 128 7.53 28.04 -0.88
C ASN A 128 8.46 27.75 -2.06
N VAL A 129 9.70 28.26 -2.05
CA VAL A 129 10.72 27.91 -3.06
C VAL A 129 11.07 26.43 -2.99
N LEU A 130 11.32 25.89 -1.79
CA LEU A 130 11.62 24.47 -1.61
C LEU A 130 10.46 23.58 -2.07
N ARG A 131 9.21 23.96 -1.76
CA ARG A 131 8.02 23.23 -2.23
C ARG A 131 7.93 23.17 -3.75
N ARG A 132 8.19 24.28 -4.44
CA ARG A 132 8.21 24.31 -5.92
C ARG A 132 9.31 23.41 -6.47
N GLN A 133 10.53 23.51 -5.95
CA GLN A 133 11.64 22.65 -6.37
C GLN A 133 11.36 21.17 -6.15
N GLY A 134 10.77 20.80 -5.00
CA GLY A 134 10.40 19.43 -4.69
C GLY A 134 9.31 18.91 -5.65
N MET A 135 8.34 19.75 -5.97
CA MET A 135 7.29 19.42 -6.93
C MET A 135 7.83 19.27 -8.36
N ASP A 136 8.73 20.17 -8.78
CA ASP A 136 9.40 20.09 -10.09
C ASP A 136 10.19 18.77 -10.20
N ALA A 137 10.96 18.41 -9.17
CA ALA A 137 11.67 17.14 -9.11
C ALA A 137 10.71 15.94 -9.17
N PHE A 138 9.58 15.99 -8.45
CA PHE A 138 8.55 14.95 -8.48
C PHE A 138 7.96 14.77 -9.89
N HIS A 139 7.65 15.87 -10.58
CA HIS A 139 7.11 15.85 -11.94
C HIS A 139 8.13 15.36 -12.98
N LEU A 140 9.42 15.62 -12.76
CA LEU A 140 10.52 15.08 -13.57
C LEU A 140 10.81 13.59 -13.29
N GLY A 141 10.16 12.99 -12.29
CA GLY A 141 10.37 11.60 -11.90
C GLY A 141 11.58 11.37 -11.00
N ASP A 142 12.25 12.44 -10.55
CA ASP A 142 13.31 12.37 -9.54
C ASP A 142 12.70 12.27 -8.13
N TYR A 143 12.13 11.11 -7.82
CA TYR A 143 11.43 10.87 -6.56
C TYR A 143 12.35 10.94 -5.34
N ALA A 144 13.61 10.52 -5.48
CA ALA A 144 14.61 10.60 -4.41
C ALA A 144 15.03 12.06 -4.15
N GLY A 145 15.31 12.83 -5.21
CA GLY A 145 15.59 14.26 -5.09
C GLY A 145 14.41 15.04 -4.51
N ALA A 146 13.19 14.74 -4.96
CA ALA A 146 11.96 15.32 -4.42
C ALA A 146 11.80 14.99 -2.93
N LEU A 147 11.95 13.73 -2.53
CA LEU A 147 11.86 13.30 -1.13
C LEU A 147 12.87 14.06 -0.24
N ARG A 148 14.12 14.19 -0.70
CA ARG A 148 15.15 14.98 0.00
C ARG A 148 14.75 16.45 0.16
N ILE A 149 14.14 17.07 -0.84
CA ILE A 149 13.68 18.46 -0.77
C ILE A 149 12.48 18.58 0.18
N PHE A 150 11.50 17.69 0.09
CA PHE A 150 10.34 17.72 0.99
C PHE A 150 10.70 17.41 2.45
N ARG A 151 11.75 16.64 2.73
CA ARG A 151 12.30 16.51 4.09
C ARG A 151 12.81 17.84 4.65
N GLN A 152 13.38 18.72 3.80
CA GLN A 152 13.76 20.07 4.22
C GLN A 152 12.53 20.94 4.49
N VAL A 153 11.48 20.79 3.67
CA VAL A 153 10.18 21.46 3.92
C VAL A 153 9.59 21.03 5.26
N ILE A 154 9.54 19.72 5.54
CA ILE A 154 9.04 19.17 6.81
C ILE A 154 9.89 19.62 8.00
N ALA A 155 11.21 19.71 7.84
CA ALA A 155 12.08 20.21 8.90
C ALA A 155 11.85 21.70 9.20
N ALA A 156 11.56 22.49 8.18
CA ALA A 156 11.27 23.93 8.30
C ALA A 156 9.84 24.21 8.80
N ASP A 157 8.87 23.41 8.35
CA ASP A 157 7.47 23.43 8.77
C ASP A 157 6.96 22.00 9.03
N PRO A 158 7.04 21.52 10.29
CA PRO A 158 6.54 20.21 10.68
C PRO A 158 5.02 20.06 10.57
N SER A 159 4.28 21.12 10.27
CA SER A 159 2.82 21.13 10.09
C SER A 159 2.38 21.11 8.61
N ASP A 160 3.33 21.06 7.68
CA ASP A 160 3.04 21.05 6.24
C ASP A 160 2.51 19.69 5.77
N ILE A 161 1.19 19.53 5.82
CA ILE A 161 0.46 18.35 5.34
C ILE A 161 0.80 18.01 3.88
N VAL A 162 0.99 19.03 3.03
CA VAL A 162 1.32 18.78 1.61
C VAL A 162 2.71 18.18 1.48
N ALA A 163 3.68 18.62 2.27
CA ALA A 163 5.02 18.06 2.26
C ALA A 163 5.04 16.59 2.70
N TYR A 164 4.26 16.22 3.72
CA TYR A 164 4.08 14.82 4.08
C TYR A 164 3.42 14.00 2.98
N ASN A 165 2.35 14.51 2.36
CA ASN A 165 1.65 13.81 1.28
C ASN A 165 2.52 13.60 0.05
N VAL A 166 3.30 14.60 -0.36
CA VAL A 166 4.19 14.45 -1.51
C VAL A 166 5.38 13.54 -1.17
N SER A 167 5.97 13.66 0.03
CA SER A 167 7.00 12.74 0.51
C SER A 167 6.52 11.29 0.49
N ALA A 168 5.31 11.04 0.99
CA ALA A 168 4.72 9.70 0.99
C ALA A 168 4.50 9.15 -0.43
N ASN A 169 4.07 10.00 -1.36
CA ASN A 169 3.95 9.64 -2.77
C ASN A 169 5.31 9.35 -3.42
N CYS A 170 6.36 10.12 -3.10
CA CYS A 170 7.73 9.78 -3.51
C CYS A 170 8.12 8.39 -3.01
N SER A 171 7.89 8.11 -1.73
CA SER A 171 8.18 6.80 -1.11
C SER A 171 7.41 5.66 -1.76
N ILE A 172 6.14 5.85 -2.15
CA ILE A 172 5.39 4.87 -2.96
C ILE A 172 6.10 4.59 -4.28
N ARG A 173 6.59 5.63 -4.98
CA ARG A 173 7.29 5.48 -6.28
C ARG A 173 8.65 4.82 -6.15
N LEU A 174 9.28 4.95 -4.98
CA LEU A 174 10.52 4.26 -4.61
C LEU A 174 10.27 2.87 -3.98
N ALA A 175 9.01 2.42 -3.91
CA ALA A 175 8.58 1.19 -3.25
C ALA A 175 8.93 1.09 -1.74
N ASP A 176 9.19 2.23 -1.09
CA ASP A 176 9.33 2.34 0.37
C ASP A 176 7.96 2.58 1.03
N TYR A 177 7.15 1.51 1.05
CA TYR A 177 5.81 1.57 1.61
C TYR A 177 5.77 1.89 3.12
N PRO A 178 6.69 1.40 3.98
CA PRO A 178 6.74 1.79 5.38
C PRO A 178 6.90 3.30 5.58
N SER A 179 7.84 3.95 4.88
CA SER A 179 8.01 5.41 4.98
C SER A 179 6.82 6.18 4.42
N ALA A 180 6.15 5.65 3.38
CA ALA A 180 4.91 6.24 2.86
C ALA A 180 3.78 6.20 3.89
N ILE A 181 3.59 5.04 4.55
CA ILE A 181 2.59 4.86 5.62
C ILE A 181 2.86 5.84 6.77
N ASP A 182 4.10 5.88 7.28
CA ASP A 182 4.47 6.79 8.37
C ASP A 182 4.15 8.25 8.02
N SER A 183 4.48 8.68 6.78
CA SER A 183 4.26 10.05 6.32
C SER A 183 2.77 10.39 6.18
N PHE A 184 1.96 9.50 5.60
CA PHE A 184 0.51 9.71 5.53
C PHE A 184 -0.15 9.71 6.91
N GLN A 185 0.29 8.84 7.82
CA GLN A 185 -0.21 8.83 9.20
C GLN A 185 0.11 10.13 9.92
N HIS A 186 1.31 10.70 9.74
CA HIS A 186 1.63 12.02 10.27
C HIS A 186 0.74 13.12 9.67
N ALA A 187 0.49 13.11 8.36
CA ALA A 187 -0.45 14.04 7.73
C ALA A 187 -1.86 13.93 8.35
N LEU A 188 -2.32 12.71 8.64
CA LEU A 188 -3.62 12.45 9.27
C LEU A 188 -3.66 12.79 10.77
N GLN A 189 -2.53 12.77 11.48
CA GLN A 189 -2.44 13.30 12.84
C GLN A 189 -2.64 14.82 12.87
N LEU A 190 -2.16 15.53 11.84
CA LEU A 190 -2.34 16.98 11.69
C LEU A 190 -3.75 17.34 11.23
N ARG A 191 -4.30 16.56 10.29
CA ARG A 191 -5.68 16.72 9.79
C ARG A 191 -6.31 15.35 9.52
N PRO A 192 -7.16 14.84 10.44
CA PRO A 192 -7.74 13.50 10.35
C PRO A 192 -8.66 13.26 9.15
N ASP A 193 -9.25 14.33 8.59
CA ASP A 193 -10.15 14.32 7.45
C ASP A 193 -9.48 14.74 6.13
N GLU A 194 -8.14 14.78 6.08
CA GLU A 194 -7.44 15.09 4.83
C GLU A 194 -7.57 13.95 3.82
N TRP A 195 -8.46 14.12 2.86
CA TRP A 195 -8.85 13.08 1.93
C TRP A 195 -7.70 12.59 1.04
N HIS A 196 -6.75 13.46 0.65
CA HIS A 196 -5.56 13.04 -0.10
C HIS A 196 -4.71 12.07 0.71
N SER A 197 -4.57 12.31 2.01
CA SER A 197 -3.80 11.48 2.93
C SER A 197 -4.50 10.15 3.17
N LEU A 198 -5.83 10.15 3.31
CA LEU A 198 -6.65 8.94 3.44
C LEU A 198 -6.52 8.04 2.19
N ALA A 199 -6.69 8.62 1.01
CA ALA A 199 -6.53 7.92 -0.27
C ALA A 199 -5.11 7.37 -0.46
N GLY A 200 -4.10 8.19 -0.11
CA GLY A 200 -2.69 7.81 -0.17
C GLY A 200 -2.34 6.67 0.77
N LEU A 201 -2.84 6.72 2.02
CA LEU A 201 -2.64 5.65 2.99
C LEU A 201 -3.33 4.35 2.58
N MET A 202 -4.53 4.44 2.00
CA MET A 202 -5.24 3.29 1.44
C MET A 202 -4.40 2.58 0.36
N ARG A 203 -3.82 3.39 -0.53
CA ARG A 203 -2.89 2.89 -1.56
C ARG A 203 -1.64 2.27 -0.95
N ALA A 204 -1.05 2.91 0.06
CA ALA A 204 0.16 2.41 0.72
C ALA A 204 -0.08 1.06 1.42
N TYR A 205 -1.18 0.91 2.17
CA TYR A 205 -1.55 -0.38 2.77
C TYR A 205 -1.82 -1.47 1.73
N THR A 206 -2.46 -1.11 0.62
CA THR A 206 -2.72 -2.04 -0.49
C THR A 206 -1.41 -2.56 -1.10
N LEU A 207 -0.47 -1.65 -1.40
CA LEU A 207 0.84 -2.02 -1.94
C LEU A 207 1.72 -2.79 -0.94
N ALA A 208 1.59 -2.51 0.35
CA ALA A 208 2.29 -3.21 1.42
C ALA A 208 1.68 -4.58 1.77
N GLY A 209 0.51 -4.93 1.22
CA GLY A 209 -0.21 -6.17 1.58
C GLY A 209 -0.80 -6.14 3.00
N MET A 210 -1.00 -4.95 3.58
CA MET A 210 -1.56 -4.76 4.92
C MET A 210 -3.09 -4.74 4.89
N THR A 211 -3.69 -5.87 4.51
CA THR A 211 -5.15 -6.01 4.35
C THR A 211 -5.96 -5.61 5.59
N PRO A 212 -5.60 -6.01 6.84
CA PRO A 212 -6.37 -5.60 8.02
C PRO A 212 -6.39 -4.08 8.23
N ASP A 213 -5.25 -3.41 8.09
CA ASP A 213 -5.13 -1.96 8.25
C ASP A 213 -5.87 -1.21 7.12
N ARG A 214 -5.79 -1.74 5.89
CA ARG A 214 -6.55 -1.25 4.74
C ARG A 214 -8.06 -1.29 5.01
N ASP A 215 -8.58 -2.42 5.47
CA ASP A 215 -10.02 -2.60 5.69
C ASP A 215 -10.51 -1.78 6.89
N ALA A 216 -9.69 -1.62 7.93
CA ALA A 216 -9.96 -0.72 9.04
C ALA A 216 -10.03 0.75 8.58
N LEU A 217 -9.07 1.20 7.77
CA LEU A 217 -9.05 2.54 7.19
C LEU A 217 -10.27 2.79 6.30
N ARG A 218 -10.69 1.81 5.51
CA ARG A 218 -11.87 1.89 4.64
C ARG A 218 -13.12 2.17 5.47
N LYS A 219 -13.31 1.45 6.57
CA LYS A 219 -14.43 1.69 7.49
C LYS A 219 -14.39 3.10 8.05
N HIS A 220 -13.21 3.57 8.47
CA HIS A 220 -13.03 4.92 8.99
C HIS A 220 -13.35 6.00 7.94
N ILE A 221 -12.91 5.82 6.69
CA ILE A 221 -13.23 6.73 5.59
C ILE A 221 -14.76 6.81 5.39
N GLY A 222 -15.46 5.68 5.41
CA GLY A 222 -16.92 5.65 5.31
C GLY A 222 -17.63 6.33 6.49
N GLU A 223 -17.05 6.32 7.68
CA GLU A 223 -17.56 7.09 8.83
C GLU A 223 -17.39 8.59 8.62
N LEU A 224 -16.20 9.03 8.19
CA LEU A 224 -15.93 10.45 7.88
C LEU A 224 -16.85 10.99 6.78
N GLU A 225 -17.11 10.21 5.73
CA GLU A 225 -18.03 10.60 4.66
C GLU A 225 -19.46 10.77 5.18
N ARG A 226 -19.94 9.83 6.01
CA ARG A 226 -21.28 9.91 6.62
C ARG A 226 -21.44 11.11 7.55
N GLU A 227 -20.35 11.50 8.22
CA GLU A 227 -20.29 12.69 9.06
C GLU A 227 -20.18 14.00 8.26
N GLY A 228 -20.09 13.94 6.92
CA GLY A 228 -19.95 15.11 6.06
C GLY A 228 -18.58 15.79 6.17
N LYS A 229 -17.56 15.05 6.63
CA LYS A 229 -16.17 15.55 6.76
C LYS A 229 -15.34 15.40 5.49
N LEU A 230 -15.82 14.63 4.52
CA LEU A 230 -15.18 14.45 3.23
C LEU A 230 -15.93 15.24 2.14
N PRO A 231 -15.28 15.52 0.99
CA PRO A 231 -15.95 16.16 -0.14
C PRO A 231 -17.24 15.42 -0.55
N PRO A 232 -18.24 16.11 -1.13
CA PRO A 232 -19.41 15.42 -1.68
C PRO A 232 -19.00 14.49 -2.83
N GLU A 233 -19.74 13.38 -2.99
CA GLU A 233 -19.49 12.37 -4.04
C GLU A 233 -18.06 11.80 -4.01
N PHE A 234 -17.53 11.63 -2.79
CA PHE A 234 -16.14 11.25 -2.56
C PHE A 234 -15.84 9.86 -3.11
N ASN A 235 -14.81 9.80 -3.96
CA ASN A 235 -14.18 8.56 -4.36
C ASN A 235 -12.67 8.79 -4.49
N TYR A 236 -11.91 7.71 -4.43
CA TYR A 236 -10.46 7.78 -4.58
C TYR A 236 -9.90 6.56 -5.28
N VAL A 237 -8.80 6.77 -6.01
CA VAL A 237 -8.05 5.69 -6.63
C VAL A 237 -7.01 5.17 -5.63
N PHE A 238 -7.12 3.90 -5.26
CA PHE A 238 -6.20 3.27 -4.30
C PHE A 238 -5.34 2.16 -4.91
N GLU A 239 -5.72 1.62 -6.07
CA GLU A 239 -4.92 0.60 -6.75
C GLU A 239 -4.77 0.91 -8.25
N THR A 240 -3.60 0.56 -8.78
CA THR A 240 -3.36 0.46 -10.22
C THR A 240 -2.61 -0.84 -10.47
N PHE A 241 -3.09 -1.63 -11.42
CA PHE A 241 -2.45 -2.89 -11.80
C PHE A 241 -2.58 -3.17 -13.30
N GLN A 242 -1.92 -4.22 -13.77
CA GLN A 242 -1.89 -4.61 -15.18
C GLN A 242 -2.49 -6.00 -15.35
N VAL A 243 -3.31 -6.17 -16.39
CA VAL A 243 -3.80 -7.48 -16.84
C VAL A 243 -3.50 -7.60 -18.32
N GLU A 244 -2.63 -8.54 -18.69
CA GLU A 244 -2.24 -8.79 -20.09
C GLU A 244 -1.75 -7.51 -20.81
N GLY A 245 -0.99 -6.67 -20.10
CA GLY A 245 -0.46 -5.40 -20.62
C GLY A 245 -1.47 -4.25 -20.67
N LYS A 246 -2.70 -4.45 -20.19
CA LYS A 246 -3.72 -3.40 -20.07
C LYS A 246 -3.72 -2.83 -18.66
N LYS A 247 -3.69 -1.50 -18.55
CA LYS A 247 -3.69 -0.80 -17.26
C LYS A 247 -5.11 -0.69 -16.70
N LEU A 248 -5.26 -1.07 -15.44
CA LEU A 248 -6.46 -0.85 -14.66
C LEU A 248 -6.19 0.15 -13.55
N GLU A 249 -7.10 1.10 -13.38
CA GLU A 249 -7.18 1.98 -12.21
C GLU A 249 -8.44 1.65 -11.43
N VAL A 250 -8.30 1.49 -10.11
CA VAL A 250 -9.41 1.11 -9.24
C VAL A 250 -9.78 2.28 -8.36
N ALA A 251 -10.97 2.81 -8.59
CA ALA A 251 -11.60 3.76 -7.69
C ALA A 251 -12.52 3.03 -6.70
N GLU A 252 -12.53 3.50 -5.47
CA GLU A 252 -13.43 3.07 -4.41
C GLU A 252 -14.40 4.20 -4.05
N PHE A 253 -15.67 3.84 -3.88
CA PHE A 253 -16.76 4.71 -3.44
C PHE A 253 -17.16 4.27 -2.01
N PRO A 254 -16.79 5.02 -0.96
CA PRO A 254 -16.95 4.55 0.41
C PRO A 254 -18.40 4.54 0.87
N GLN A 255 -19.23 5.46 0.39
CA GLN A 255 -20.69 5.37 0.48
C GLN A 255 -21.31 4.94 -0.85
N ILE A 256 -22.29 4.03 -0.76
CA ILE A 256 -23.05 3.53 -1.90
C ILE A 256 -24.29 4.41 -2.04
N HIS A 257 -24.26 5.36 -2.98
CA HIS A 257 -25.36 6.30 -3.25
C HIS A 257 -25.64 6.43 -4.75
N GLY A 258 -26.76 7.07 -5.10
CA GLY A 258 -27.20 7.24 -6.49
C GLY A 258 -27.92 6.03 -7.05
N PHE A 259 -28.26 6.09 -8.34
CA PHE A 259 -29.05 5.06 -9.02
C PHE A 259 -28.29 3.72 -9.08
N TYR A 260 -27.06 3.74 -9.60
CA TYR A 260 -26.21 2.55 -9.71
C TYR A 260 -25.61 2.12 -8.37
N GLY A 261 -25.26 3.06 -7.48
CA GLY A 261 -24.68 2.72 -6.18
C GLY A 261 -23.36 1.96 -6.33
N GLU A 262 -22.35 2.60 -6.88
CA GLU A 262 -21.04 1.96 -7.08
C GLU A 262 -20.31 1.76 -5.75
N ARG A 263 -19.58 0.66 -5.67
CA ARG A 263 -18.64 0.35 -4.58
C ARG A 263 -17.19 0.37 -5.08
N TYR A 264 -16.95 -0.26 -6.23
CA TYR A 264 -15.66 -0.22 -6.93
C TYR A 264 -15.87 0.08 -8.40
N ARG A 265 -14.94 0.83 -8.99
CA ARG A 265 -14.87 1.06 -10.43
C ARG A 265 -13.48 0.75 -10.94
N PHE A 266 -13.40 -0.22 -11.86
CA PHE A 266 -12.20 -0.67 -12.52
C PHE A 266 -12.16 -0.08 -13.93
N LYS A 267 -11.36 0.97 -14.10
CA LYS A 267 -11.20 1.68 -15.37
C LYS A 267 -10.12 1.02 -16.21
N LEU A 268 -10.47 0.50 -17.38
CA LEU A 268 -9.52 -0.01 -18.37
C LEU A 268 -9.17 1.11 -19.35
N VAL A 269 -7.95 1.61 -19.26
CA VAL A 269 -7.45 2.65 -20.18
C VAL A 269 -6.54 2.04 -21.23
N ASN A 270 -6.67 2.51 -22.48
CA ASN A 270 -5.77 2.10 -23.56
C ASN A 270 -4.41 2.84 -23.47
N SER A 271 -3.50 2.52 -24.39
CA SER A 271 -2.16 3.14 -24.43
C SER A 271 -2.17 4.66 -24.67
N ALA A 272 -3.27 5.21 -25.18
CA ALA A 272 -3.47 6.65 -25.35
C ALA A 272 -4.14 7.31 -24.12
N GLY A 273 -4.34 6.56 -23.02
CA GLY A 273 -4.99 7.05 -21.81
C GLY A 273 -6.52 7.16 -21.90
N LYS A 274 -7.13 6.70 -23.00
CA LYS A 274 -8.60 6.75 -23.17
C LYS A 274 -9.26 5.57 -22.45
N LEU A 275 -10.32 5.84 -21.69
CA LEU A 275 -11.19 4.81 -21.13
C LEU A 275 -11.89 4.04 -22.25
N VAL A 276 -11.71 2.72 -22.29
CA VAL A 276 -12.27 1.85 -23.33
C VAL A 276 -13.22 0.80 -22.79
N PHE A 277 -13.11 0.48 -21.50
CA PHE A 277 -13.99 -0.45 -20.82
C PHE A 277 -13.98 -0.15 -19.33
N CYS A 278 -15.08 -0.39 -18.65
CA CYS A 278 -15.20 -0.23 -17.21
C CYS A 278 -15.83 -1.49 -16.62
N VAL A 279 -15.37 -1.93 -15.46
CA VAL A 279 -16.10 -2.92 -14.65
C VAL A 279 -16.46 -2.26 -13.33
N THR A 280 -17.72 -2.32 -12.91
CA THR A 280 -18.19 -1.82 -11.62
C THR A 280 -18.59 -2.99 -10.73
N LEU A 281 -18.35 -2.86 -9.44
CA LEU A 281 -19.15 -3.55 -8.44
C LEU A 281 -20.19 -2.53 -7.97
N GLU A 282 -21.46 -2.82 -8.19
CA GLU A 282 -22.53 -1.86 -7.93
C GLU A 282 -23.72 -2.51 -7.25
N SER A 283 -24.55 -1.68 -6.62
CA SER A 283 -25.73 -2.08 -5.89
C SER A 283 -26.88 -1.18 -6.34
N ASP A 284 -27.36 -1.46 -7.56
CA ASP A 284 -28.39 -0.69 -8.24
C ASP A 284 -29.66 -0.61 -7.41
N SER A 285 -30.24 0.59 -7.35
CA SER A 285 -31.42 0.88 -6.55
C SER A 285 -32.65 0.07 -6.96
N ALA A 286 -32.83 -0.22 -8.26
CA ALA A 286 -33.98 -0.98 -8.73
C ALA A 286 -33.79 -2.49 -8.46
N GLU A 287 -32.58 -3.01 -8.62
CA GLU A 287 -32.22 -4.38 -8.23
C GLU A 287 -32.32 -4.59 -6.73
N GLN A 288 -31.76 -3.67 -5.94
CA GLN A 288 -31.83 -3.70 -4.48
C GLN A 288 -33.27 -3.75 -3.97
N GLN A 289 -34.18 -2.97 -4.57
CA GLN A 289 -35.60 -3.00 -4.21
C GLN A 289 -36.28 -4.34 -4.53
N ARG A 290 -35.94 -4.96 -5.67
CA ARG A 290 -36.47 -6.28 -6.03
C ARG A 290 -35.93 -7.36 -5.10
N TRP A 291 -34.62 -7.32 -4.82
CA TRP A 291 -33.94 -8.23 -3.93
C TRP A 291 -34.48 -8.15 -2.49
N ALA A 292 -34.67 -6.94 -1.95
CA ALA A 292 -35.16 -6.73 -0.59
C ALA A 292 -36.57 -7.33 -0.35
N LYS A 293 -37.40 -7.45 -1.40
CA LYS A 293 -38.70 -8.14 -1.30
C LYS A 293 -38.56 -9.66 -1.15
N GLN A 294 -37.47 -10.23 -1.68
CA GLN A 294 -37.17 -11.66 -1.62
C GLN A 294 -36.35 -12.00 -0.35
N HIS A 295 -35.60 -11.02 0.17
CA HIS A 295 -34.70 -11.16 1.33
C HIS A 295 -35.00 -10.10 2.42
N PRO A 296 -36.23 -10.07 2.97
CA PRO A 296 -36.65 -8.97 3.85
C PRO A 296 -35.89 -8.91 5.18
N ALA A 297 -35.45 -10.05 5.72
CA ALA A 297 -34.72 -10.10 6.98
C ALA A 297 -33.30 -9.54 6.83
N GLU A 298 -32.61 -9.94 5.76
CA GLU A 298 -31.27 -9.50 5.40
C GLU A 298 -31.28 -8.01 5.03
N ALA A 299 -32.26 -7.57 4.23
CA ALA A 299 -32.43 -6.16 3.90
C ALA A 299 -32.69 -5.30 5.15
N ALA A 300 -33.51 -5.78 6.10
CA ALA A 300 -33.74 -5.10 7.37
C ALA A 300 -32.48 -5.02 8.24
N ALA A 301 -31.54 -5.96 8.09
CA ALA A 301 -30.23 -5.94 8.72
C ALA A 301 -29.21 -5.03 7.99
N GLY A 302 -29.62 -4.36 6.91
CA GLY A 302 -28.78 -3.46 6.11
C GLY A 302 -27.97 -4.14 5.02
N ALA A 303 -28.20 -5.42 4.75
CA ALA A 303 -27.52 -6.12 3.66
C ALA A 303 -27.97 -5.58 2.29
N ARG A 304 -27.04 -5.63 1.34
CA ARG A 304 -27.23 -5.17 -0.03
C ARG A 304 -26.91 -6.28 -1.02
N HIS A 305 -27.61 -6.27 -2.14
CA HIS A 305 -27.30 -7.05 -3.32
C HIS A 305 -26.34 -6.26 -4.21
N PHE A 306 -25.38 -6.95 -4.78
CA PHE A 306 -24.40 -6.37 -5.69
C PHE A 306 -24.34 -7.13 -7.01
N SER A 307 -24.08 -6.42 -8.10
CA SER A 307 -23.74 -6.96 -9.41
C SER A 307 -22.31 -6.57 -9.79
N LEU A 308 -21.65 -7.45 -10.56
CA LEU A 308 -20.39 -7.14 -11.22
C LEU A 308 -20.68 -6.88 -12.70
N ASP A 309 -20.71 -5.61 -13.08
CA ASP A 309 -21.16 -5.17 -14.40
C ASP A 309 -20.02 -4.58 -15.22
N GLY A 310 -20.01 -4.87 -16.52
CA GLY A 310 -19.03 -4.37 -17.47
C GLY A 310 -19.66 -3.48 -18.52
N TYR A 311 -19.03 -2.35 -18.77
CA TYR A 311 -19.51 -1.29 -19.66
C TYR A 311 -18.48 -1.04 -20.76
N ALA A 312 -18.90 -1.29 -21.99
CA ALA A 312 -18.27 -0.78 -23.20
C ALA A 312 -19.20 0.27 -23.82
N ALA A 313 -18.67 1.06 -24.77
CA ALA A 313 -19.50 2.03 -25.46
C ALA A 313 -20.69 1.38 -26.19
N ASP A 314 -20.54 0.15 -26.65
CA ASP A 314 -21.55 -0.58 -27.43
C ASP A 314 -22.32 -1.64 -26.63
N SER A 315 -22.01 -1.86 -25.35
CA SER A 315 -22.62 -2.95 -24.60
C SER A 315 -22.51 -2.82 -23.08
N HIS A 316 -23.48 -3.44 -22.42
CA HIS A 316 -23.51 -3.71 -20.99
C HIS A 316 -23.52 -5.22 -20.75
N SER A 317 -22.73 -5.70 -19.79
CA SER A 317 -22.61 -7.13 -19.50
C SER A 317 -22.57 -7.38 -17.99
N THR A 318 -23.44 -8.24 -17.47
CA THR A 318 -23.36 -8.67 -16.07
C THR A 318 -22.55 -9.96 -15.99
N TYR A 319 -21.59 -10.02 -15.07
CA TYR A 319 -20.67 -11.15 -14.90
C TYR A 319 -20.98 -11.99 -13.66
N SER A 320 -21.46 -11.37 -12.58
CA SER A 320 -21.82 -12.03 -11.33
C SER A 320 -22.80 -11.19 -10.52
N SER A 321 -23.43 -11.83 -9.55
CA SER A 321 -24.18 -11.18 -8.48
C SER A 321 -23.77 -11.73 -7.10
N TYR A 322 -23.97 -10.93 -6.07
CA TYR A 322 -23.59 -11.24 -4.69
C TYR A 322 -24.68 -10.78 -3.72
N ASP A 323 -25.03 -11.65 -2.78
CA ASP A 323 -25.82 -11.29 -1.61
C ASP A 323 -24.87 -10.88 -0.50
N GLY A 324 -24.85 -9.59 -0.17
CA GLY A 324 -23.85 -8.98 0.69
C GLY A 324 -22.62 -8.48 -0.08
N GLU A 325 -21.92 -7.52 0.52
CA GLU A 325 -20.72 -6.93 -0.09
C GLU A 325 -19.58 -7.96 -0.13
N PRO A 326 -19.08 -8.34 -1.32
CA PRO A 326 -17.95 -9.26 -1.42
C PRO A 326 -16.64 -8.59 -0.99
N ALA A 327 -15.70 -9.39 -0.48
CA ALA A 327 -14.34 -8.93 -0.20
C ALA A 327 -13.68 -8.39 -1.49
N TYR A 328 -12.89 -7.32 -1.35
CA TYR A 328 -12.23 -6.68 -2.48
C TYR A 328 -11.35 -7.64 -3.28
N GLU A 329 -10.61 -8.53 -2.61
CA GLU A 329 -9.74 -9.53 -3.24
C GLU A 329 -10.51 -10.42 -4.20
N ARG A 330 -11.71 -10.87 -3.80
CA ARG A 330 -12.58 -11.71 -4.62
C ARG A 330 -13.03 -10.96 -5.88
N VAL A 331 -13.46 -9.71 -5.72
CA VAL A 331 -13.89 -8.85 -6.83
C VAL A 331 -12.73 -8.62 -7.79
N ARG A 332 -11.55 -8.27 -7.25
CA ARG A 332 -10.34 -8.01 -8.01
C ARG A 332 -9.91 -9.24 -8.83
N GLU A 333 -9.88 -10.43 -8.23
CA GLU A 333 -9.57 -11.68 -8.93
C GLU A 333 -10.54 -11.95 -10.08
N GLU A 334 -11.81 -11.68 -9.85
CA GLU A 334 -12.85 -11.88 -10.84
C GLU A 334 -12.73 -10.90 -12.01
N VAL A 335 -12.48 -9.61 -11.72
CA VAL A 335 -12.21 -8.60 -12.74
C VAL A 335 -10.99 -8.98 -13.58
N VAL A 336 -9.94 -9.53 -12.98
CA VAL A 336 -8.78 -10.05 -13.74
C VAL A 336 -9.22 -11.11 -14.76
N GLN A 337 -10.14 -12.02 -14.40
CA GLN A 337 -10.66 -13.01 -15.34
C GLN A 337 -11.54 -12.38 -16.43
N VAL A 338 -12.33 -11.35 -16.10
CA VAL A 338 -13.13 -10.59 -17.07
C VAL A 338 -12.21 -9.93 -18.10
N ILE A 339 -11.20 -9.19 -17.66
CA ILE A 339 -10.29 -8.46 -18.55
C ILE A 339 -9.43 -9.40 -19.41
N ALA A 340 -9.08 -10.57 -18.88
CA ALA A 340 -8.39 -11.63 -19.61
C ALA A 340 -9.31 -12.44 -20.56
N GLY A 341 -10.61 -12.12 -20.63
CA GLY A 341 -11.59 -12.84 -21.45
C GLY A 341 -11.88 -14.28 -20.99
N LYS A 342 -11.46 -14.63 -19.77
CA LYS A 342 -11.61 -15.98 -19.18
C LYS A 342 -12.94 -16.16 -18.48
N LYS A 343 -13.61 -15.07 -18.08
CA LYS A 343 -14.96 -15.09 -17.54
C LYS A 343 -15.94 -14.53 -18.57
N GLN A 344 -16.94 -15.34 -18.90
CA GLN A 344 -18.03 -14.93 -19.79
C GLN A 344 -19.16 -14.27 -18.97
N PRO A 345 -19.88 -13.30 -19.56
CA PRO A 345 -20.99 -12.67 -18.88
C PRO A 345 -22.20 -13.62 -18.80
N ILE A 346 -22.97 -13.49 -17.72
CA ILE A 346 -24.25 -14.20 -17.54
C ILE A 346 -25.38 -13.53 -18.32
N SER A 347 -25.25 -12.23 -18.59
CA SER A 347 -26.17 -11.47 -19.44
C SER A 347 -25.39 -10.42 -20.23
N LYS A 348 -25.83 -10.12 -21.45
CA LYS A 348 -25.25 -9.06 -22.27
C LYS A 348 -26.31 -8.35 -23.08
N THR A 349 -26.30 -7.02 -23.00
CA THR A 349 -27.14 -6.12 -23.78
C THR A 349 -26.26 -5.32 -24.72
N ASN A 350 -26.54 -5.37 -26.01
CA ASN A 350 -25.85 -4.55 -27.00
C ASN A 350 -26.65 -3.29 -27.30
N TYR A 351 -25.96 -2.17 -27.44
CA TYR A 351 -26.56 -0.89 -27.78
C TYR A 351 -26.47 -0.63 -29.28
N ALA A 352 -27.57 -0.17 -29.88
CA ALA A 352 -27.58 0.24 -31.28
C ALA A 352 -26.78 1.54 -31.49
N THR A 353 -26.73 2.40 -30.47
CA THR A 353 -25.99 3.67 -30.46
C THR A 353 -25.02 3.67 -29.29
N PRO A 354 -23.75 4.09 -29.50
CA PRO A 354 -22.78 4.15 -28.42
C PRO A 354 -23.27 4.95 -27.21
N GLN A 355 -23.06 4.41 -26.01
CA GLN A 355 -23.37 5.04 -24.72
C GLN A 355 -22.09 5.50 -24.02
N PRO A 356 -22.17 6.52 -23.14
CA PRO A 356 -21.05 6.89 -22.27
C PRO A 356 -20.63 5.73 -21.37
N ILE A 357 -19.32 5.50 -21.24
CA ILE A 357 -18.79 4.53 -20.27
C ILE A 357 -18.73 5.22 -18.90
N PRO A 358 -19.19 4.59 -17.80
CA PRO A 358 -19.09 5.15 -16.46
C PRO A 358 -17.67 5.62 -16.13
N GLY A 359 -17.54 6.91 -15.78
CA GLY A 359 -16.26 7.54 -15.47
C GLY A 359 -15.41 7.95 -16.68
N ALA A 360 -16.00 8.00 -17.88
CA ALA A 360 -15.47 8.78 -19.00
C ALA A 360 -15.82 10.27 -18.78
N ASP A 361 -14.79 11.12 -18.78
CA ASP A 361 -14.92 12.58 -18.72
C ASP A 361 -15.25 13.20 -20.08
#